data_AF-A0A481ZN91-F1
#
_entry.id   AF-A0A481ZN91-F1
#
_cell.length_a   1.000
_cell.length_b   1.000
_cell.length_c   1.000
_cell.angle_alpha   90.00
_cell.angle_beta   90.00
_cell.angle_gamma   90.00
#
_symmetry.space_group_name_H-M   'P 1'
#
loop_
_entity.id
_entity.type
_entity.pdbx_description
1 polymer ?
#
loop_
_entity_poly.entity_id
_entity_poly.type
_entity_poly.pdbx_seq_one_letter_code
_entity_poly.pdbx_strand_id
1 'polypeptide(L)'
;MAICNALIKHGYSNFSLEILEYCEAENCIEREQFYIDLYKPEYNILKFAGSNLGYKHTEETLDKLRNRKVSDEVKALLSAKFKGENNPMFGRVSVNHPMYGKTKPEGSGRSPQRIAVLDVLTNERTEYDSIGAASLALNIKQSRISMYFANNQKKPYKGRYVFQKI
;
A
#
# COMPACT_ATOMS: atom_id res chain seq x y z
N MET A 1 2.14 -20.91 18.42
CA MET A 1 0.87 -21.66 18.25
C MET A 1 0.20 -21.79 19.61
N ALA A 2 -1.13 -21.70 19.69
CA ALA A 2 -1.86 -21.65 20.96
C ALA A 2 -1.60 -22.88 21.85
N ILE A 3 -1.70 -24.08 21.28
CA ILE A 3 -1.44 -25.33 22.00
C ILE A 3 -0.01 -25.41 22.55
N CYS A 4 1.00 -24.96 21.81
CA CYS A 4 2.38 -24.95 22.28
C CYS A 4 2.57 -24.06 23.51
N ASN A 5 1.92 -22.88 23.53
CA ASN A 5 1.99 -21.97 24.68
C ASN A 5 1.29 -22.57 25.90
N ALA A 6 0.17 -23.26 25.70
CA ALA A 6 -0.55 -23.95 26.76
C ALA A 6 0.28 -25.10 27.36
N LEU A 7 0.92 -25.91 26.52
CA LEU A 7 1.83 -26.98 26.95
C LEU A 7 2.99 -26.44 27.78
N ILE A 8 3.63 -25.35 27.36
CA ILE A 8 4.73 -24.73 28.12
C ILE A 8 4.24 -24.16 29.45
N LYS A 9 3.07 -23.51 29.46
CA LYS A 9 2.54 -22.83 30.65
C LYS A 9 1.99 -23.78 31.69
N HIS A 10 1.34 -24.87 31.25
CA HIS A 10 0.62 -25.79 32.14
C HIS A 10 1.34 -27.13 32.30
N GLY A 11 2.39 -27.41 31.53
CA GLY A 11 3.16 -28.65 31.61
C GLY A 11 2.50 -29.82 30.89
N TYR A 12 3.34 -30.71 30.33
CA TYR A 12 2.91 -31.84 29.51
C TYR A 12 2.05 -32.88 30.26
N SER A 13 2.23 -33.02 31.58
CA SER A 13 1.46 -33.97 32.41
C SER A 13 -0.04 -33.67 32.46
N ASN A 14 -0.43 -32.43 32.13
CA ASN A 14 -1.83 -32.00 32.07
C ASN A 14 -2.48 -32.23 30.69
N PHE A 15 -1.76 -32.88 29.76
CA PHE A 15 -2.24 -33.18 28.41
C PHE A 15 -2.03 -34.65 28.09
N SER A 16 -2.94 -35.22 27.30
CA SER A 16 -2.80 -36.53 26.67
C SER A 16 -2.81 -36.39 25.15
N LEU A 17 -2.21 -37.35 24.45
CA LEU A 17 -2.22 -37.45 23.00
C LEU A 17 -2.90 -38.76 22.63
N GLU A 18 -3.90 -38.68 21.76
CA GLU A 18 -4.65 -39.82 21.25
C GLU A 18 -4.87 -39.67 19.74
N ILE A 19 -4.78 -40.78 19.01
CA ILE A 19 -5.03 -40.80 17.56
C ILE A 19 -6.51 -41.11 17.34
N LEU A 20 -7.25 -40.15 16.77
CA LEU A 20 -8.68 -40.29 16.52
C LEU A 20 -8.98 -41.22 15.34
N GLU A 21 -8.16 -41.18 14.30
CA GLU A 21 -8.35 -41.96 13.06
C GLU A 21 -7.04 -42.12 12.29
N TYR A 22 -6.87 -43.29 11.67
CA TYR A 22 -5.86 -43.52 10.63
C TYR A 22 -6.50 -43.33 9.27
N CYS A 23 -5.95 -42.45 8.45
CA CYS A 23 -6.43 -42.17 7.10
C CYS A 23 -5.28 -42.10 6.10
N GLU A 24 -5.61 -42.21 4.81
CA GLU A 24 -4.65 -41.99 3.72
C GLU A 24 -4.30 -40.49 3.59
N ALA A 25 -3.10 -40.20 3.09
CA ALA A 25 -2.57 -38.83 3.03
C ALA A 25 -3.47 -37.86 2.25
N GLU A 26 -4.15 -38.35 1.21
CA GLU A 26 -5.06 -37.59 0.36
C GLU A 26 -6.30 -37.12 1.12
N ASN A 27 -6.75 -37.90 2.11
CA ASN A 27 -7.96 -37.65 2.89
C ASN A 27 -7.68 -36.88 4.20
N CYS A 28 -6.41 -36.63 4.55
CA CYS A 28 -6.04 -36.02 5.84
C CYS A 28 -6.72 -34.68 6.08
N ILE A 29 -6.78 -33.79 5.08
CA ILE A 29 -7.37 -32.45 5.23
C ILE A 29 -8.89 -32.54 5.46
N GLU A 30 -9.57 -33.43 4.73
CA GLU A 30 -11.01 -33.63 4.86
C GLU A 30 -11.38 -34.21 6.22
N ARG A 31 -10.62 -35.19 6.71
CA ARG A 31 -10.83 -35.79 8.03
C ARG A 31 -10.45 -34.83 9.17
N GLU A 32 -9.38 -34.04 9.00
CA GLU A 32 -9.03 -32.97 9.93
C GLU A 32 -10.18 -31.95 10.06
N GLN A 33 -10.76 -31.51 8.93
CA GLN A 33 -11.90 -30.60 8.94
C GLN A 33 -13.10 -31.22 9.66
N PHE A 34 -13.42 -32.49 9.38
CA PHE A 34 -14.51 -33.22 10.03
C PHE A 34 -14.38 -33.18 11.56
N TYR A 35 -13.19 -33.45 12.11
CA TYR A 35 -12.98 -33.43 13.56
C TYR A 35 -12.94 -32.02 14.15
N ILE A 36 -12.41 -31.03 13.43
CA ILE A 36 -12.46 -29.62 13.84
C ILE A 36 -13.93 -29.17 13.98
N ASP A 37 -14.78 -29.49 13.00
CA ASP A 37 -16.18 -29.09 13.00
C ASP A 37 -17.01 -29.85 14.05
N LEU A 38 -16.68 -31.12 14.26
CA LEU A 38 -17.34 -31.98 15.25
C LEU A 38 -17.04 -31.53 16.69
N TYR A 39 -15.75 -31.38 17.04
CA TYR A 39 -15.32 -31.13 18.41
C TYR A 39 -15.16 -29.65 18.76
N LYS A 40 -15.00 -28.78 17.76
CA LYS A 40 -14.76 -27.33 17.92
C LYS A 40 -13.69 -27.03 18.99
N PRO A 41 -12.49 -27.61 18.85
CA PRO A 41 -11.47 -27.55 19.88
C PRO A 41 -10.99 -26.12 20.15
N GLU A 42 -10.89 -25.75 21.44
CA GLU A 42 -10.54 -24.39 21.88
C GLU A 42 -9.17 -23.93 21.38
N TYR A 43 -8.19 -24.83 21.34
CA TYR A 43 -6.82 -24.49 20.92
C TYR A 43 -6.64 -24.37 19.40
N ASN A 44 -7.64 -24.74 18.61
CA ASN A 44 -7.58 -24.66 17.15
C ASN A 44 -8.11 -23.30 16.67
N ILE A 45 -7.18 -22.37 16.40
CA ILE A 45 -7.52 -20.99 16.01
C ILE A 45 -8.09 -20.92 14.59
N LEU A 46 -7.58 -21.74 13.67
CA LEU A 46 -8.02 -21.76 12.29
C LEU A 46 -9.32 -22.55 12.17
N LYS A 47 -10.26 -22.02 11.37
CA LYS A 47 -11.55 -22.68 11.15
C LYS A 47 -11.48 -23.74 10.04
N PHE A 48 -10.52 -23.58 9.13
CA PHE A 48 -10.34 -24.46 7.99
C PHE A 48 -9.02 -25.23 8.12
N ALA A 49 -9.09 -26.54 7.96
CA ALA A 49 -7.94 -27.43 7.92
C ALA A 49 -6.97 -27.01 6.80
N GLY A 50 -5.67 -27.02 7.11
CA GLY A 50 -4.61 -26.65 6.15
C GLY A 50 -4.62 -25.22 5.62
N SER A 51 -5.56 -24.35 6.02
CA SER A 51 -5.74 -23.03 5.41
C SER A 51 -6.03 -21.93 6.43
N ASN A 52 -5.37 -20.79 6.26
CA ASN A 52 -5.68 -19.57 7.00
C ASN A 52 -6.76 -18.72 6.33
N LEU A 53 -7.41 -19.24 5.28
CA LEU A 53 -8.42 -18.50 4.53
C LEU A 53 -9.57 -18.07 5.45
N GLY A 54 -9.93 -16.78 5.39
CA GLY A 54 -10.99 -16.22 6.22
C GLY A 54 -10.61 -15.94 7.67
N TYR A 55 -9.41 -16.32 8.13
CA TYR A 55 -8.90 -15.89 9.43
C TYR A 55 -8.56 -14.39 9.39
N LYS A 56 -9.11 -13.65 10.35
CA LYS A 56 -8.80 -12.23 10.56
C LYS A 56 -8.25 -12.07 11.98
N HIS A 57 -7.17 -11.30 12.10
CA HIS A 57 -6.66 -10.91 13.42
C HIS A 57 -7.69 -10.03 14.15
N THR A 58 -7.71 -10.15 15.48
CA THR A 58 -8.50 -9.24 16.33
C THR A 58 -7.96 -7.82 16.24
N GLU A 59 -8.81 -6.82 16.48
CA GLU A 59 -8.39 -5.41 16.47
C GLU A 59 -7.24 -5.15 17.45
N GLU A 60 -7.30 -5.72 18.66
CA GLU A 60 -6.20 -5.63 19.64
C GLU A 60 -4.87 -6.16 19.10
N THR A 61 -4.90 -7.28 18.36
CA THR A 61 -3.71 -7.87 17.76
C THR A 61 -3.18 -6.99 16.63
N LEU A 62 -4.07 -6.45 15.80
CA LEU A 62 -3.72 -5.51 14.74
C LEU A 62 -3.08 -4.24 15.31
N ASP A 63 -3.59 -3.72 16.44
CA ASP A 63 -3.04 -2.53 17.07
C ASP A 63 -1.66 -2.79 17.69
N LYS A 64 -1.44 -3.95 18.31
CA LYS A 64 -0.10 -4.36 18.76
C LYS A 64 0.89 -4.45 17.59
N LEU A 65 0.45 -4.97 16.45
CA LEU A 65 1.27 -5.06 15.24
C LEU A 65 1.57 -3.69 14.64
N ARG A 66 0.57 -2.79 14.57
CA ARG A 66 0.72 -1.42 14.08
C ARG A 66 1.66 -0.59 14.96
N ASN A 67 1.54 -0.74 16.28
CA ASN A 67 2.33 0.00 17.26
C ASN A 67 3.68 -0.63 17.59
N ARG A 68 4.04 -1.73 16.93
CA ARG A 68 5.33 -2.39 17.11
C ARG A 68 6.46 -1.45 16.68
N LYS A 69 7.19 -0.92 17.66
CA LYS A 69 8.40 -0.12 17.41
C LYS A 69 9.59 -1.05 17.24
N VAL A 70 10.23 -0.96 16.08
CA VAL A 70 11.55 -1.56 15.86
C VAL A 70 12.59 -0.65 16.52
N SER A 71 13.56 -1.23 17.24
CA SER A 71 14.66 -0.47 17.83
C SER A 71 15.49 0.21 16.75
N ASP A 72 16.12 1.33 17.08
CA ASP A 72 16.88 2.10 16.09
C ASP A 72 18.10 1.33 15.58
N GLU A 73 18.70 0.48 16.42
CA GLU A 73 19.75 -0.47 16.01
C GLU A 73 19.27 -1.43 14.92
N VAL A 74 18.10 -2.05 15.10
CA VAL A 74 17.55 -3.00 14.12
C VAL A 74 17.15 -2.28 12.83
N LYS A 75 16.64 -1.04 12.91
CA LYS A 75 16.40 -0.22 11.72
C LYS A 75 17.69 0.07 10.95
N ALA A 76 18.77 0.39 11.65
CA ALA A 76 20.07 0.64 11.02
C ALA A 76 20.61 -0.62 10.31
N LEU A 77 20.51 -1.79 10.95
CA LEU A 77 20.89 -3.08 10.35
C LEU A 77 20.06 -3.40 9.10
N LEU A 78 18.73 -3.23 9.18
CA LEU A 78 17.83 -3.42 8.03
C LEU A 78 18.16 -2.46 6.89
N SER A 79 18.45 -1.20 7.20
CA SER A 79 18.85 -0.21 6.19
C SER A 79 20.18 -0.56 5.54
N ALA A 80 21.17 -1.02 6.33
CA ALA A 80 22.47 -1.41 5.81
C ALA A 80 22.40 -2.64 4.89
N LYS A 81 21.52 -3.60 5.20
CA LYS A 81 21.36 -4.84 4.43
C LYS A 81 20.97 -4.61 2.97
N PHE A 82 20.19 -3.57 2.69
CA PHE A 82 19.68 -3.26 1.35
C PHE A 82 20.30 -1.99 0.73
N LYS A 83 21.53 -1.66 1.11
CA LYS A 83 22.29 -0.55 0.50
C LYS A 83 23.17 -1.02 -0.66
N GLY A 84 23.40 -0.12 -1.60
CA GLY A 84 24.26 -0.35 -2.76
C GLY A 84 23.79 -1.57 -3.55
N GLU A 85 24.74 -2.43 -3.93
CA GLU A 85 24.54 -3.64 -4.74
C GLU A 85 23.56 -4.65 -4.14
N ASN A 86 23.37 -4.65 -2.82
CA ASN A 86 22.42 -5.55 -2.17
C ASN A 86 20.95 -5.10 -2.36
N ASN A 87 20.72 -3.88 -2.84
CA ASN A 87 19.38 -3.44 -3.19
C ASN A 87 18.93 -4.18 -4.46
N PRO A 88 17.76 -4.86 -4.47
CA PRO A 88 17.24 -5.51 -5.67
C PRO A 88 17.12 -4.60 -6.89
N MET A 89 17.01 -3.29 -6.67
CA MET A 89 16.90 -2.26 -7.72
C MET A 89 18.26 -1.67 -8.13
N PHE A 90 19.36 -2.04 -7.47
CA PHE A 90 20.69 -1.54 -7.84
C PHE A 90 21.04 -1.96 -9.26
N GLY A 91 21.57 -1.01 -10.05
CA GLY A 91 21.94 -1.22 -11.45
C GLY A 91 20.76 -1.42 -12.42
N ARG A 92 19.50 -1.49 -11.95
CA ARG A 92 18.33 -1.62 -12.82
C ARG A 92 17.91 -0.27 -13.38
N VAL A 93 18.46 0.07 -14.55
CA VAL A 93 18.10 1.28 -15.31
C VAL A 93 17.57 0.93 -16.69
N SER A 94 16.78 1.83 -17.28
CA SER A 94 16.22 1.66 -18.63
C SER A 94 15.53 0.29 -18.79
N VAL A 95 15.86 -0.47 -19.85
CA VAL A 95 15.33 -1.80 -20.19
C VAL A 95 15.36 -2.82 -19.04
N ASN A 96 16.31 -2.70 -18.11
CA ASN A 96 16.46 -3.64 -16.99
C ASN A 96 15.53 -3.30 -15.80
N HIS A 97 14.85 -2.16 -15.85
CA HIS A 97 13.92 -1.75 -14.81
C HIS A 97 12.60 -2.54 -14.93
N PRO A 98 12.02 -3.08 -13.83
CA PRO A 98 10.78 -3.88 -13.87
C PRO A 98 9.54 -3.17 -14.42
N MET A 99 9.60 -1.84 -14.52
CA MET A 99 8.55 -0.97 -15.06
C MET A 99 8.84 -0.50 -16.49
N TYR A 100 9.98 -0.85 -17.08
CA TYR A 100 10.28 -0.48 -18.45
C TYR A 100 9.27 -1.13 -19.40
N GLY A 101 8.73 -0.34 -20.33
CA GLY A 101 7.72 -0.78 -21.30
C GLY A 101 6.32 -1.02 -20.72
N LYS A 102 6.11 -0.91 -19.40
CA LYS A 102 4.78 -1.06 -18.81
C LYS A 102 3.97 0.23 -18.98
N THR A 103 2.77 0.11 -19.53
CA THR A 103 1.80 1.21 -19.58
C THR A 103 1.19 1.42 -18.20
N LYS A 104 0.85 2.67 -17.90
CA LYS A 104 0.09 2.98 -16.69
C LYS A 104 -1.33 2.43 -16.83
N PRO A 105 -1.93 1.87 -15.76
CA PRO A 105 -3.33 1.47 -15.78
C PRO A 105 -4.23 2.62 -16.21
N GLU A 106 -5.27 2.32 -16.99
CA GLU A 106 -6.24 3.32 -17.41
C GLU A 106 -6.96 3.91 -16.19
N GLY A 107 -7.11 5.24 -16.14
CA GLY A 107 -7.62 5.95 -14.96
C GLY A 107 -6.62 6.11 -13.81
N SER A 108 -5.37 5.63 -13.93
CA SER A 108 -4.34 5.89 -12.92
C SER A 108 -3.74 7.29 -13.04
N GLY A 109 -3.58 7.97 -11.92
CA GLY A 109 -3.05 9.34 -11.85
C GLY A 109 -4.07 10.30 -11.25
N ARG A 110 -3.68 11.57 -11.11
CA ARG A 110 -4.60 12.64 -10.70
C ARG A 110 -5.26 13.22 -11.93
N SER A 111 -6.57 13.48 -11.86
CA SER A 111 -7.28 14.20 -12.92
C SER A 111 -6.64 15.58 -13.11
N PRO A 112 -6.59 16.08 -14.37
CA PRO A 112 -6.06 17.40 -14.64
C PRO A 112 -6.92 18.49 -13.97
N GLN A 113 -6.25 19.49 -13.39
CA GLN A 113 -6.92 20.65 -12.80
C GLN A 113 -7.30 21.63 -13.91
N ARG A 114 -8.60 21.85 -14.12
CA ARG A 114 -9.11 22.88 -15.01
C ARG A 114 -8.79 24.27 -14.42
N ILE A 115 -8.47 25.21 -15.31
CA ILE A 115 -8.13 26.59 -14.92
C ILE A 115 -8.74 27.60 -15.88
N ALA A 116 -9.11 28.76 -15.35
CA ALA A 116 -9.47 29.95 -16.11
C ALA A 116 -8.30 30.94 -16.13
N VAL A 117 -8.08 31.57 -17.28
CA VAL A 117 -7.08 32.62 -17.48
C VAL A 117 -7.77 33.88 -17.92
N LEU A 118 -7.56 34.96 -17.17
CA LEU A 118 -7.99 36.30 -17.53
C LEU A 118 -6.79 37.06 -18.12
N ASP A 119 -6.87 37.49 -19.38
CA ASP A 119 -5.93 38.44 -19.97
C ASP A 119 -6.38 39.86 -19.63
N VAL A 120 -5.57 40.58 -18.86
CA VAL A 120 -5.86 41.93 -18.37
C VAL A 120 -5.85 42.96 -19.50
N LEU A 121 -5.16 42.69 -20.62
CA LEU A 121 -5.08 43.64 -21.74
C LEU A 121 -6.31 43.58 -22.64
N THR A 122 -6.82 42.38 -22.92
CA THR A 122 -8.02 42.18 -23.76
C THR A 122 -9.30 42.06 -22.93
N ASN A 123 -9.18 41.93 -21.61
CA ASN A 123 -10.26 41.62 -20.67
C ASN A 123 -11.01 40.32 -21.01
N GLU A 124 -10.33 39.39 -21.69
CA GLU A 124 -10.90 38.12 -22.12
C GLU A 124 -10.60 37.02 -21.10
N ARG A 125 -11.63 36.23 -20.79
CA ARG A 125 -11.53 35.06 -19.92
C ARG A 125 -11.59 33.79 -20.76
N THR A 126 -10.55 32.98 -20.69
CA THR A 126 -10.42 31.71 -21.40
C THR A 126 -10.32 30.56 -20.41
N GLU A 127 -10.99 29.45 -20.70
CA GLU A 127 -10.95 28.25 -19.86
C GLU A 127 -10.12 27.16 -20.53
N TYR A 128 -9.34 26.46 -19.71
CA TYR A 128 -8.48 25.37 -20.16
C TYR A 128 -8.70 24.14 -19.30
N ASP A 129 -8.68 22.97 -19.95
CA ASP A 129 -8.88 21.69 -19.28
C ASP A 129 -7.72 21.28 -18.37
N SER A 130 -6.56 21.92 -18.52
CA SER A 130 -5.42 21.71 -17.64
C SER A 130 -4.47 22.91 -17.59
N ILE A 131 -3.64 22.95 -16.54
CA ILE A 131 -2.48 23.86 -16.48
C ILE A 131 -1.55 23.67 -17.70
N GLY A 132 -1.42 22.43 -18.19
CA GLY A 132 -0.63 22.12 -19.38
C GLY A 132 -1.22 22.73 -20.66
N ALA A 133 -2.54 22.68 -20.83
CA ALA A 133 -3.23 23.27 -21.98
C ALA A 133 -3.05 24.80 -22.02
N ALA A 134 -3.22 25.48 -20.88
CA ALA A 134 -2.96 26.92 -20.78
C ALA A 134 -1.48 27.25 -21.00
N SER A 135 -0.57 26.41 -20.49
CA SER A 135 0.87 26.55 -20.66
C SER A 135 1.27 26.57 -22.14
N LEU A 136 0.69 25.67 -22.94
CA LEU A 136 0.92 25.59 -24.38
C LEU A 136 0.32 26.80 -25.12
N ALA A 137 -0.94 27.14 -24.83
CA ALA A 137 -1.63 28.24 -25.52
C ALA A 137 -0.98 29.61 -25.27
N LEU A 138 -0.51 29.85 -24.04
CA LEU A 138 0.08 31.13 -23.64
C LEU A 138 1.61 31.18 -23.79
N ASN A 139 2.23 30.07 -24.21
CA ASN A 139 3.68 29.89 -24.23
C ASN A 139 4.36 30.26 -22.89
N ILE A 140 3.75 29.82 -21.78
CA ILE A 140 4.26 30.02 -20.41
C ILE A 140 4.61 28.66 -19.84
N LYS A 141 5.81 28.49 -19.27
CA LYS A 141 6.19 27.22 -18.62
C LYS A 141 5.14 26.81 -17.56
N GLN A 142 4.67 25.56 -17.62
CA GLN A 142 3.67 25.00 -16.70
C GLN A 142 4.03 25.24 -15.22
N SER A 143 5.31 25.10 -14.86
CA SER A 143 5.81 25.34 -13.51
C SER A 143 5.57 26.76 -13.01
N ARG A 144 5.54 27.78 -13.88
CA ARG A 144 5.23 29.16 -13.50
C ARG A 144 3.76 29.35 -13.14
N ILE A 145 2.87 28.70 -13.89
CA ILE A 145 1.43 28.71 -13.59
C ILE A 145 1.16 27.91 -12.30
N SER A 146 1.80 26.75 -12.12
CA SER A 146 1.71 25.99 -10.87
C SER A 146 2.21 26.80 -9.67
N MET A 147 3.33 27.50 -9.82
CA MET A 147 3.91 28.33 -8.75
C MET A 147 3.06 29.55 -8.44
N TYR A 148 2.37 30.12 -9.43
CA TYR A 148 1.38 31.17 -9.21
C TYR A 148 0.32 30.74 -8.19
N PHE A 149 -0.20 29.51 -8.33
CA PHE A 149 -1.15 28.94 -7.37
C PHE A 149 -0.50 28.56 -6.04
N ALA A 150 0.70 27.96 -6.06
CA ALA A 150 1.39 27.56 -4.83
C ALA A 150 1.72 28.76 -3.93
N ASN A 151 2.04 29.91 -4.54
CA ASN A 151 2.36 31.15 -3.84
C ASN A 151 1.12 32.01 -3.52
N ASN A 152 -0.10 31.53 -3.84
CA ASN A 152 -1.35 32.30 -3.71
C ASN A 152 -1.26 33.70 -4.34
N GLN A 153 -0.59 33.81 -5.49
CA GLN A 153 -0.36 35.09 -6.15
C GLN A 153 -1.68 35.65 -6.69
N LYS A 154 -1.96 36.93 -6.39
CA LYS A 154 -3.14 37.66 -6.92
C LYS A 154 -2.79 38.65 -8.02
N LYS A 155 -1.53 39.11 -8.05
CA LYS A 155 -1.04 40.07 -9.05
C LYS A 155 -0.86 39.37 -10.39
N PRO A 156 -1.25 39.99 -11.52
CA PRO A 156 -1.11 39.38 -12.84
C PRO A 156 0.33 38.92 -13.12
N TYR A 157 0.48 37.70 -13.60
CA TYR A 157 1.76 37.18 -14.07
C TYR A 157 2.24 37.99 -15.27
N LYS A 158 3.47 38.50 -15.18
CA LYS A 158 4.05 39.47 -16.13
C LYS A 158 3.14 40.68 -16.41
N GLY A 159 2.29 41.07 -15.46
CA GLY A 159 1.36 42.19 -15.65
C GLY A 159 0.21 41.91 -16.63
N ARG A 160 0.04 40.67 -17.11
CA ARG A 160 -0.90 40.33 -18.18
C ARG A 160 -1.92 39.26 -17.82
N TYR A 161 -1.50 38.16 -17.18
CA TYR A 161 -2.38 37.00 -16.99
C TYR A 161 -2.71 36.74 -15.53
N VAL A 162 -3.98 36.56 -15.21
CA VAL A 162 -4.44 36.10 -13.88
C VAL A 162 -4.99 34.68 -14.01
N PHE A 163 -4.48 33.77 -13.19
CA PHE A 163 -4.87 32.36 -13.21
C PHE A 163 -5.82 32.04 -12.05
N GLN A 164 -6.89 31.31 -12.33
CA GLN A 164 -7.86 30.85 -11.33
C GLN A 164 -8.18 29.37 -11.54
N LYS A 165 -8.29 28.60 -10.45
CA LYS A 165 -8.77 27.22 -10.52
C LYS A 165 -10.30 27.21 -10.67
N ILE A 166 -10.80 26.32 -11.52
CA ILE A 166 -12.22 26.05 -11.73
C ILE A 166 -12.49 24.56 -11.53
#